data_AF-A0ABD2HTA7-F1
#
_entry.id   AF-A0ABD2HTA7-F1
#
_cell.length_a   1.000
_cell.length_b   1.000
_cell.length_c   1.000
_cell.angle_alpha   90.00
_cell.angle_beta   90.00
_cell.angle_gamma   90.00
#
_symmetry.space_group_name_H-M   'P 1'
#
loop_
_entity.id
_entity.type
_entity.pdbx_description
1 polymer ?
#
loop_
_entity_poly.entity_id
_entity_poly.type
_entity_poly.pdbx_seq_one_letter_code
_entity_poly.pdbx_strand_id
1 'polypeptide(L)'
;MFAHLTRAERSGCIFNRILGLIIAGHLKWEQRPLWFDAYVAHSPHYEPKWDIKMPKRDEPLPQIFYQEDLIRAKKLLEMRNEEPKYELDQQQQQLDQLN
;
A
#
# COMPACT_ATOMS: atom_id res chain seq x y z
N MET A 1 -5.55 -35.31 -12.55
CA MET A 1 -6.77 -34.59 -12.98
C MET A 1 -7.16 -33.46 -12.00
N PHE A 2 -6.25 -32.52 -11.65
CA PHE A 2 -6.61 -31.40 -10.75
C PHE A 2 -5.97 -30.04 -11.10
N ALA A 3 -5.29 -29.92 -12.25
CA ALA A 3 -4.58 -28.70 -12.64
C ALA A 3 -5.48 -27.46 -12.85
N HIS A 4 -6.79 -27.66 -12.96
CA HIS A 4 -7.76 -26.56 -13.14
C HIS A 4 -8.18 -25.90 -11.81
N LEU A 5 -8.09 -26.60 -10.67
CA LEU A 5 -8.45 -26.05 -9.35
C LEU A 5 -7.38 -25.08 -8.82
N THR A 6 -6.11 -25.31 -9.15
CA THR A 6 -5.00 -24.44 -8.72
C THR A 6 -4.94 -23.14 -9.53
N ARG A 7 -5.41 -23.15 -10.78
CA ARG A 7 -5.44 -22.01 -11.70
C ARG A 7 -6.81 -21.30 -11.72
N ALA A 8 -7.33 -21.06 -10.52
CA ALA A 8 -8.56 -20.31 -10.30
C ALA A 8 -8.23 -18.92 -9.72
N GLU A 9 -7.67 -18.01 -10.52
CA GLU A 9 -7.27 -16.68 -10.02
C GLU A 9 -8.44 -15.84 -9.47
N ARG A 10 -9.67 -16.13 -9.92
CA ARG A 10 -10.90 -15.46 -9.45
C ARG A 10 -11.49 -16.02 -8.15
N SER A 11 -10.89 -17.07 -7.58
CA SER A 11 -11.41 -17.74 -6.39
C SER A 11 -10.51 -17.49 -5.19
N GLY A 12 -10.80 -16.42 -4.45
CA GLY A 12 -10.05 -16.03 -3.26
C GLY A 12 -8.59 -15.67 -3.55
N CYS A 13 -7.76 -15.59 -2.50
CA CYS A 13 -6.34 -15.36 -2.64
C CYS A 13 -5.54 -16.67 -2.86
N ILE A 14 -4.27 -16.54 -3.24
CA ILE A 14 -3.36 -17.68 -3.41
C ILE A 14 -3.15 -18.48 -2.11
N PHE A 15 -3.13 -17.81 -0.96
CA PHE A 15 -2.91 -18.43 0.35
C PHE A 15 -4.07 -19.34 0.73
N ASN A 16 -5.31 -18.85 0.64
CA ASN A 16 -6.51 -19.61 0.95
C ASN A 16 -6.72 -20.80 0.03
N ARG A 17 -6.32 -20.70 -1.25
CA ARG A 17 -6.37 -21.83 -2.18
C ARG A 17 -5.42 -22.95 -1.76
N ILE A 18 -4.18 -22.63 -1.38
CA ILE A 18 -3.22 -23.63 -0.92
C ILE A 18 -3.64 -24.21 0.43
N LEU A 19 -4.07 -23.36 1.36
CA LEU A 19 -4.56 -23.79 2.66
C LEU A 19 -5.74 -24.77 2.52
N GLY A 20 -6.69 -24.47 1.62
CA GLY A 20 -7.80 -25.35 1.31
C GLY A 20 -7.36 -26.70 0.71
N LEU A 21 -6.36 -26.71 -0.18
CA LEU A 21 -5.80 -27.94 -0.74
C LEU A 21 -5.11 -28.79 0.33
N ILE A 22 -4.43 -28.15 1.27
CA ILE A 22 -3.79 -28.81 2.41
C ILE A 22 -4.83 -29.42 3.34
N ILE A 23 -5.83 -28.64 3.74
CA ILE A 23 -6.91 -29.09 4.65
C ILE A 23 -7.72 -30.22 4.01
N ALA A 24 -7.97 -30.15 2.70
CA ALA A 24 -8.66 -31.20 1.96
C ALA A 24 -7.78 -32.45 1.69
N GLY A 25 -6.50 -32.44 2.07
CA GLY A 25 -5.58 -33.56 1.87
C GLY A 25 -5.10 -33.74 0.43
N HIS A 26 -5.42 -32.83 -0.48
CA HIS A 26 -4.96 -32.85 -1.88
C HIS A 26 -3.52 -32.35 -2.03
N LEU A 27 -2.99 -31.61 -1.05
CA LEU A 27 -1.60 -31.19 -0.97
C LEU A 27 -1.04 -31.60 0.39
N LYS A 28 0.09 -32.29 0.41
CA LYS A 28 0.75 -32.65 1.68
C LYS A 28 1.37 -31.41 2.33
N TRP A 29 1.44 -31.38 3.66
CA TRP A 29 2.00 -30.26 4.41
C TRP A 29 3.48 -30.01 4.06
N GLU A 30 4.23 -31.06 3.78
CA GLU A 30 5.65 -31.00 3.40
C GLU A 30 5.85 -30.45 1.98
N GLN A 31 4.80 -30.46 1.16
CA GLN A 31 4.82 -29.99 -0.23
C GLN A 31 4.33 -28.54 -0.36
N ARG A 32 4.12 -27.83 0.76
CA ARG A 32 3.72 -26.44 0.73
C ARG A 32 4.82 -25.58 0.07
N PRO A 33 4.46 -24.53 -0.67
CA PRO A 33 5.45 -23.63 -1.26
C PRO A 33 6.29 -22.91 -0.21
N LEU A 34 7.55 -22.61 -0.54
CA LEU A 34 8.48 -21.92 0.36
C LEU A 34 7.91 -20.59 0.89
N TRP A 35 7.19 -19.84 0.05
CA TRP A 35 6.61 -18.56 0.44
C TRP A 35 5.46 -18.68 1.46
N PHE A 36 4.86 -19.86 1.62
CA PHE A 36 3.70 -20.05 2.49
C PHE A 36 4.03 -19.67 3.94
N ASP A 37 5.20 -20.09 4.44
CA ASP A 37 5.64 -19.79 5.80
C ASP A 37 5.92 -18.30 5.99
N ALA A 38 6.48 -17.64 4.97
CA ALA A 38 6.68 -16.19 4.99
C ALA A 38 5.35 -15.43 5.03
N TYR A 39 4.34 -15.88 4.27
CA TYR A 39 3.00 -15.30 4.30
C TYR A 39 2.33 -15.47 5.67
N VAL A 40 2.48 -16.63 6.31
CA VAL A 40 1.95 -16.89 7.65
C VAL A 40 2.63 -16.01 8.71
N ALA A 41 3.95 -15.84 8.63
CA ALA A 41 4.71 -15.03 9.58
C ALA A 41 4.41 -13.53 9.43
N HIS A 42 4.31 -13.04 8.19
CA HIS A 42 4.12 -11.64 7.86
C HIS A 42 3.02 -11.48 6.82
N SER A 43 1.78 -11.70 7.25
CA SER A 43 0.62 -11.54 6.36
C SER A 43 0.44 -10.08 5.92
N PRO A 44 0.01 -9.84 4.68
CA PRO A 44 -0.32 -8.51 4.23
C PRO A 44 -1.55 -7.96 4.97
N HIS A 45 -1.61 -6.64 5.17
CA HIS A 45 -2.75 -6.01 5.84
C HIS A 45 -4.07 -6.22 5.07
N TYR A 46 -4.02 -6.18 3.74
CA TYR A 46 -5.14 -6.51 2.87
C TYR A 46 -4.83 -7.77 2.06
N GLU A 47 -5.76 -8.72 2.08
CA GLU A 47 -5.63 -9.96 1.33
C GLU A 47 -5.72 -9.69 -0.19
N PRO A 48 -4.81 -10.26 -1.02
CA PRO A 48 -4.81 -10.07 -2.46
C PRO A 48 -5.98 -10.85 -3.11
N LYS A 49 -7.11 -10.18 -3.28
CA LYS A 49 -8.30 -10.68 -3.98
C LYS A 49 -8.29 -10.24 -5.44
N TRP A 50 -8.93 -11.00 -6.30
CA TRP A 50 -9.03 -10.68 -7.73
C TRP A 50 -9.88 -9.44 -8.01
N ASP A 51 -10.89 -9.17 -7.17
CA ASP A 51 -11.84 -8.05 -7.29
C ASP A 51 -11.48 -6.90 -6.35
N ILE A 52 -10.19 -6.69 -6.09
CA ILE A 52 -9.76 -5.51 -5.32
C ILE A 52 -10.10 -4.27 -6.15
N LYS A 53 -10.96 -3.41 -5.59
CA LYS A 53 -11.24 -2.08 -6.12
C LYS A 53 -10.01 -1.20 -5.91
N MET A 54 -9.12 -1.19 -6.88
CA MET A 54 -8.03 -0.20 -6.96
C MET A 54 -8.61 1.14 -7.46
N PRO A 55 -8.01 2.28 -7.09
CA PRO A 55 -8.40 3.57 -7.65
C PRO A 55 -8.35 3.47 -9.18
N LYS A 56 -9.41 3.93 -9.83
CA LYS A 56 -9.47 3.88 -11.30
C LYS A 56 -8.40 4.81 -11.85
N ARG A 57 -7.78 4.42 -12.97
CA ARG A 57 -6.74 5.23 -13.63
C ARG A 57 -7.17 6.67 -13.90
N ASP A 58 -8.47 6.87 -14.15
CA ASP A 58 -9.05 8.17 -14.51
C ASP A 58 -9.79 8.85 -13.34
N GLU A 59 -9.67 8.33 -12.11
CA GLU A 59 -10.25 8.99 -10.93
C GLU A 59 -9.41 10.22 -10.57
N PRO A 60 -10.02 11.43 -10.53
CA PRO A 60 -9.26 12.64 -10.20
C PRO A 60 -8.82 12.57 -8.73
N LEU A 61 -7.51 12.64 -8.51
CA LEU A 61 -6.97 12.77 -7.17
C LEU A 61 -7.47 14.06 -6.53
N PRO A 62 -7.98 14.02 -5.28
CA PRO A 62 -8.40 15.23 -4.59
C PRO A 62 -7.18 16.13 -4.35
N GLN A 63 -7.37 17.42 -4.58
CA GLN A 63 -6.34 18.42 -4.26
C GLN A 63 -6.24 18.57 -2.74
N ILE A 64 -5.00 18.55 -2.23
CA ILE A 64 -4.72 18.70 -0.81
C ILE A 64 -4.60 20.19 -0.53
N PHE A 65 -5.68 20.80 -0.04
CA PHE A 65 -5.71 22.20 0.40
C PHE A 65 -5.97 22.29 1.88
N TYR A 66 -5.23 23.19 2.53
CA TYR A 66 -5.37 23.51 3.94
C TYR A 66 -6.00 24.89 4.12
N GLN A 67 -6.57 25.15 5.31
CA GLN A 67 -7.18 26.45 5.61
C GLN A 67 -6.13 27.58 5.60
N GLU A 68 -4.90 27.25 5.98
CA GLU A 68 -3.74 28.13 5.99
C GLU A 68 -3.31 28.53 4.58
N ASP A 69 -3.64 27.75 3.55
CA ASP A 69 -3.24 28.05 2.17
C ASP A 69 -3.89 29.34 1.67
N LEU A 70 -5.07 29.70 2.18
CA LEU A 70 -5.70 31.00 1.90
C LEU A 70 -4.85 32.17 2.41
N ILE A 71 -4.25 32.00 3.59
CA ILE A 71 -3.40 33.02 4.21
C ILE A 71 -2.06 33.08 3.47
N ARG A 72 -1.48 31.91 3.15
CA ARG A 72 -0.23 31.81 2.38
C ARG A 72 -0.37 32.42 0.98
N ALA A 73 -1.49 32.20 0.29
CA ALA A 73 -1.75 32.77 -1.02
C ALA A 73 -1.84 34.31 -0.98
N LYS A 74 -2.54 34.87 0.01
CA LYS A 74 -2.58 36.33 0.22
C LYS A 74 -1.19 36.90 0.48
N LYS A 75 -0.44 36.29 1.37
CA LYS A 75 0.94 36.70 1.70
C LYS A 75 1.86 36.63 0.47
N LEU A 76 1.75 35.59 -0.35
CA LEU A 76 2.53 35.44 -1.58
C LEU A 76 2.20 36.55 -2.60
N LEU A 77 0.94 36.95 -2.71
CA LEU A 77 0.52 38.04 -3.58
C LEU A 77 1.11 39.39 -3.13
N GLU A 78 1.13 39.63 -1.82
CA GLU A 78 1.72 40.83 -1.21
C GLU A 78 3.25 40.86 -1.38
N MET A 79 3.91 39.72 -1.22
CA MET A 79 5.37 39.55 -1.28
C MET A 79 5.89 39.24 -2.70
N ARG A 80 5.11 39.49 -3.75
CA ARG A 80 5.42 39.09 -5.16
C ARG A 80 6.83 39.42 -5.66
N ASN A 81 7.50 40.42 -5.08
CA ASN A 81 8.83 40.88 -5.50
C ASN A 81 9.95 40.45 -4.53
N GLU A 82 9.63 39.69 -3.49
CA GLU A 82 10.56 39.24 -2.46
C GLU A 82 10.71 37.72 -2.54
N GLU A 83 11.96 37.24 -2.63
CA GLU A 83 12.25 35.81 -2.56
C GLU A 83 12.03 35.32 -1.12
N PRO A 84 11.14 34.32 -0.90
CA PRO A 84 10.92 33.78 0.43
C PRO A 84 12.19 33.04 0.89
N LYS A 85 12.84 33.55 1.94
CA LYS A 85 13.97 32.87 2.59
C LYS A 85 13.43 31.82 3.55
N TYR A 86 13.44 30.56 3.12
CA TYR A 86 13.15 29.42 3.97
C TYR A 86 14.37 28.48 3.98
N GLU A 87 14.72 27.95 5.15
CA GLU A 87 15.74 26.90 5.28
C GLU A 87 15.03 25.59 5.61
N LEU A 88 14.91 24.68 4.62
CA LEU A 88 14.21 23.40 4.78
C LEU A 88 14.98 22.42 5.68
N ASP A 89 16.31 22.55 5.73
CA ASP A 89 17.19 21.57 6.36
C ASP A 89 17.15 21.61 7.90
N GLN A 90 16.70 22.73 8.48
CA GLN A 90 16.71 22.92 9.94
C GLN A 90 15.77 21.95 10.69
N GLN A 91 14.68 21.51 10.06
CA GLN A 91 13.72 20.60 10.70
C GLN A 91 14.19 19.14 10.72
N GLN A 92 14.94 18.72 9.70
CA GLN A 92 15.54 17.38 9.66
C GLN A 92 16.64 17.24 10.72
N GLN A 93 17.48 18.27 10.86
CA GLN A 93 18.52 18.31 11.87
C GLN A 93 17.98 18.22 13.31
N GLN A 94 16.80 18.80 13.58
CA GLN A 94 16.16 18.69 14.90
C GLN A 94 15.56 17.30 15.18
N LEU A 95 15.04 16.60 14.16
CA LEU A 95 14.52 15.24 14.31
C LEU A 95 15.65 14.21 14.48
N ASP A 96 16.77 14.41 13.79
CA ASP A 96 17.95 13.56 13.89
C ASP A 96 18.68 13.72 15.24
N GLN A 97 18.49 14.85 15.94
CA GLN A 97 19.03 15.11 17.28
C GLN A 97 18.19 14.48 18.41
N LEU A 98 16.98 14.00 18.11
CA LEU A 98 16.04 13.40 19.08
C LEU A 98 16.07 11.86 19.09
N ASN A 99 16.83 11.24 18.18
CA ASN A 99 17.09 9.80 18.12
C ASN A 99 18.54 9.50 18.52
#